data_AF-A0A971QQZ2-F1
#
_entry.id   AF-A0A971QQZ2-F1
#
_cell.length_a   1.000
_cell.length_b   1.000
_cell.length_c   1.000
_cell.angle_alpha   90.00
_cell.angle_beta   90.00
_cell.angle_gamma   90.00
#
_symmetry.space_group_name_H-M   'P 1'
#
loop_
_entity.id
_entity.type
_entity.pdbx_description
1 polymer ?
#
loop_
_entity_poly.entity_id
_entity_poly.type
_entity_poly.pdbx_seq_one_letter_code
_entity_poly.pdbx_strand_id
1 'polypeptide(L)'
;MKRLFKYALLITLFFIPVMFFTSCKEFLNPEQELSVTEEKLLNDWYEYRSLAMGMYGLQQQLVEQLLILGELRADLLTITPNADPDMVEIYNFRISEKNKYAAPDNFFKLIAASNNFIRLLQREHPEVTDPKSQLTNYDRLYGEALCMRAWAYFNAARIYGKVPFIHESLVTLEEIEAYVESPGTYTDSVNIVFGRDGYHNDTIPNVSLQLDKKYFTQEMVVNYFTDQLEKEVKAVGVNHYIDNNDITWEVTVWNTYAWHALLGQMYLYQGNLAKAATHFEFITKNTSEDLRYHLDATFQNANWRNIFGNVDVKEHIFTLWFNKANFQQNQFQYFFEPIAPHRYMLKPTRAAVMYWETIFDNYTIIENNDPWKSEVGNPGMPGDFHRGYGVSYAYIKDEMMLDPASVQTMLLLKREEDMRTAEIFTADCDTVVWKYSIGKNIYAQDAHFHIYRAGNIHLYLAEIYNWWVVMQGGILRTQTPTALSIVNNGAQYNPLSSRAELGVRGRVGFGGGTDGIKVSNINYFHHPYTNEIVSYNDLTGNLEAKQLFFEDQLIDERARELAFEGERFYDLMRIAKRRNDPSFLASRVSAKYPPGQRETMYNYLLNPENWYIKIFD
;
A
#
# COMPACT_ATOMS: atom_id res chain seq x y z
N MET A 1 36.13 -79.30 8.32
CA MET A 1 35.99 -77.82 8.49
C MET A 1 35.68 -77.09 7.17
N LYS A 2 34.65 -77.52 6.41
CA LYS A 2 34.25 -76.86 5.14
C LYS A 2 32.74 -76.55 5.03
N ARG A 3 31.95 -76.81 6.09
CA ARG A 3 30.52 -76.44 6.17
C ARG A 3 30.21 -75.32 7.18
N LEU A 4 31.10 -75.05 8.14
CA LEU A 4 31.00 -73.89 9.05
C LEU A 4 31.39 -72.56 8.36
N PHE A 5 32.21 -72.60 7.31
CA PHE A 5 32.59 -71.42 6.53
C PHE A 5 31.49 -70.88 5.62
N LYS A 6 30.46 -71.68 5.30
CA LYS A 6 29.35 -71.23 4.44
C LYS A 6 28.29 -70.42 5.19
N TYR A 7 28.13 -70.62 6.50
CA TYR A 7 27.19 -69.85 7.32
C TYR A 7 27.85 -68.64 7.99
N ALA A 8 29.17 -68.67 8.21
CA ALA A 8 29.91 -67.47 8.63
C ALA A 8 29.86 -66.37 7.55
N LEU A 9 29.93 -66.73 6.27
CA LEU A 9 29.84 -65.80 5.14
C LEU A 9 28.43 -65.21 4.93
N LEU A 10 27.39 -65.95 5.35
CA LEU A 10 25.98 -65.53 5.25
C LEU A 10 25.52 -64.69 6.45
N ILE A 11 26.15 -64.83 7.62
CA ILE A 11 25.84 -64.02 8.81
C ILE A 11 26.61 -62.69 8.80
N THR A 12 27.80 -62.63 8.16
CA THR A 12 28.48 -61.35 7.89
C THR A 12 27.77 -60.48 6.85
N LEU A 13 26.79 -61.02 6.12
CA LEU A 13 26.00 -60.26 5.14
C LEU A 13 24.72 -59.65 5.71
N PHE A 14 24.39 -59.88 6.98
CA PHE A 14 23.13 -59.42 7.60
C PHE A 14 23.30 -58.43 8.76
N PHE A 15 24.53 -57.96 9.04
CA PHE A 15 24.81 -57.06 10.17
C PHE A 15 25.78 -55.92 9.83
N ILE A 16 25.58 -55.28 8.67
CA ILE A 16 26.06 -53.91 8.43
C ILE A 16 24.92 -53.10 7.79
N PRO A 17 24.13 -52.39 8.61
CA PRO A 17 23.63 -51.08 8.24
C PRO A 17 24.49 -50.05 8.99
N VAL A 18 25.75 -49.89 8.58
CA VAL A 18 26.43 -48.63 8.83
C VAL A 18 25.86 -47.66 7.81
N MET A 19 25.14 -46.68 8.34
CA MET A 19 24.68 -45.48 7.65
C MET A 19 25.80 -44.90 6.79
N PHE A 20 25.75 -45.17 5.49
CA PHE A 20 26.23 -44.26 4.47
C PHE A 20 25.00 -43.68 3.80
N PHE A 21 24.43 -42.64 4.43
CA PHE A 21 23.64 -41.66 3.69
C PHE A 21 24.62 -40.91 2.80
N THR A 22 24.90 -41.46 1.61
CA THR A 22 25.38 -40.65 0.50
C THR A 22 24.23 -39.72 0.13
N SER A 23 24.30 -38.50 0.64
CA SER A 23 23.48 -37.38 0.17
C SER A 23 23.59 -37.34 -1.36
N CYS A 24 22.49 -37.63 -2.06
CA CYS A 24 22.37 -37.38 -3.49
C CYS A 24 22.48 -35.87 -3.71
N LYS A 25 23.71 -35.35 -3.80
CA LYS A 25 23.98 -33.95 -4.16
C LYS A 25 23.61 -33.63 -5.62
N GLU A 26 23.37 -34.62 -6.47
CA GLU A 26 23.14 -34.43 -7.91
C GLU A 26 21.66 -34.42 -8.33
N PHE A 27 20.69 -34.58 -7.41
CA PHE A 27 19.27 -34.39 -7.74
C PHE A 27 18.80 -32.93 -7.53
N LEU A 28 19.55 -32.16 -6.71
CA LEU A 28 19.27 -30.75 -6.41
C LEU A 28 20.25 -29.77 -7.07
N ASN A 29 21.29 -30.29 -7.75
CA ASN A 29 22.16 -29.52 -8.62
C ASN A 29 22.30 -30.28 -9.95
N PRO A 30 21.33 -30.19 -10.89
CA PRO A 30 21.77 -30.21 -12.27
C PRO A 30 22.79 -29.07 -12.39
N GLU A 31 23.98 -29.34 -12.94
CA GLU A 31 24.80 -28.25 -13.47
C GLU A 31 23.92 -27.52 -14.48
N GLN A 32 23.26 -26.45 -14.05
CA GLN A 32 22.77 -25.47 -14.99
C GLN A 32 24.03 -24.94 -15.65
N GLU A 33 24.25 -25.33 -16.90
CA GLU A 33 25.04 -24.52 -17.85
C GLU A 33 24.33 -23.17 -18.03
N LEU A 34 24.32 -22.36 -16.97
CA LEU A 34 24.05 -20.94 -16.99
C LEU A 34 25.33 -20.21 -16.57
N SER A 35 26.50 -20.70 -17.01
CA SER A 35 27.68 -19.85 -17.11
C SER A 35 27.59 -19.02 -18.41
N VAL A 36 26.48 -18.31 -18.60
CA VAL A 36 26.53 -17.13 -19.44
C VAL A 36 27.14 -16.07 -18.55
N THR A 37 28.45 -15.85 -18.69
CA THR A 37 29.14 -14.73 -18.06
C THR A 37 28.36 -13.44 -18.32
N GLU A 38 28.24 -12.51 -17.36
CA GLU A 38 27.54 -11.22 -17.53
C GLU A 38 27.86 -10.54 -18.88
N GLU A 39 29.11 -10.61 -19.35
CA GLU A 39 29.56 -10.08 -20.64
C GLU A 39 28.97 -10.74 -21.90
N LYS A 40 28.47 -11.99 -21.81
CA LYS A 40 27.82 -12.70 -22.93
C LYS A 40 26.30 -12.49 -22.98
N LEU A 41 25.73 -11.89 -21.93
CA LEU A 41 24.29 -11.77 -21.68
C LEU A 41 23.69 -10.45 -22.18
N LEU A 42 24.48 -9.59 -22.85
CA LEU A 42 24.15 -8.19 -23.13
C LEU A 42 24.44 -7.82 -24.60
N ASN A 43 23.59 -8.26 -25.51
CA ASN A 43 23.59 -7.87 -26.93
C ASN A 43 22.33 -7.10 -27.36
N ASP A 44 21.25 -7.10 -26.56
CA ASP A 44 19.96 -6.50 -26.95
C ASP A 44 19.24 -5.79 -25.78
N TRP A 45 18.50 -4.73 -26.10
CA TRP A 45 17.63 -3.98 -25.18
C TRP A 45 16.65 -4.89 -24.40
N TYR A 46 16.20 -6.00 -25.00
CA TYR A 46 15.32 -6.96 -24.35
C TYR A 46 15.96 -7.64 -23.11
N GLU A 47 17.28 -7.75 -23.05
CA GLU A 47 17.99 -8.35 -21.91
C GLU A 47 17.96 -7.39 -20.70
N TYR A 48 18.19 -6.09 -20.92
CA TYR A 48 18.01 -5.06 -19.90
C TYR A 48 16.57 -5.02 -19.37
N ARG A 49 15.59 -5.16 -20.26
CA ARG A 49 14.17 -5.28 -19.87
C ARG A 49 13.93 -6.52 -19.01
N SER A 50 14.54 -7.66 -19.33
CA SER A 50 14.39 -8.89 -18.55
C SER A 50 14.98 -8.74 -17.14
N LEU A 51 16.12 -8.05 -17.00
CA LEU A 51 16.69 -7.70 -15.70
C LEU A 51 15.77 -6.77 -14.90
N ALA A 52 15.19 -5.75 -15.54
CA ALA A 52 14.21 -4.88 -14.90
C ALA A 52 12.98 -5.66 -14.42
N MET A 53 12.46 -6.61 -15.22
CA MET A 53 11.36 -7.49 -14.83
C MET A 53 11.70 -8.36 -13.61
N GLY A 54 12.96 -8.77 -13.46
CA GLY A 54 13.46 -9.45 -12.26
C GLY A 54 13.26 -8.62 -10.98
N MET A 55 13.49 -7.31 -11.04
CA MET A 55 13.23 -6.41 -9.90
C MET A 55 11.73 -6.30 -9.57
N TYR A 56 10.85 -6.27 -10.57
CA TYR A 56 9.39 -6.30 -10.33
C TYR A 56 8.95 -7.61 -9.68
N GLY A 57 9.58 -8.74 -10.02
CA GLY A 57 9.38 -10.02 -9.33
C GLY A 57 9.75 -9.95 -7.85
N LEU A 58 10.87 -9.29 -7.50
CA LEU A 58 11.23 -9.04 -6.10
C LEU A 58 10.25 -8.08 -5.41
N GLN A 59 9.77 -7.06 -6.14
CA GLN A 59 8.77 -6.12 -5.63
C GLN A 59 7.43 -6.81 -5.34
N GLN A 60 7.01 -7.76 -6.17
CA GLN A 60 5.82 -8.59 -5.96
C GLN A 60 5.92 -9.43 -4.68
N GLN A 61 7.12 -9.91 -4.30
CA GLN A 61 7.31 -10.68 -3.06
C GLN A 61 7.05 -9.86 -1.79
N LEU A 62 7.05 -8.53 -1.88
CA LEU A 62 6.79 -7.64 -0.75
C LEU A 62 5.29 -7.40 -0.47
N VAL A 63 4.37 -7.75 -1.37
CA VAL A 63 2.97 -7.32 -1.26
C VAL A 63 2.26 -7.86 -0.02
N GLU A 64 2.54 -9.11 0.35
CA GLU A 64 1.95 -9.74 1.54
C GLU A 64 2.48 -9.10 2.81
N GLN A 65 3.79 -8.86 2.86
CA GLN A 65 4.46 -8.13 3.94
C GLN A 65 3.88 -6.72 4.09
N LEU A 66 3.72 -5.97 2.99
CA LEU A 66 3.18 -4.61 3.01
C LEU A 66 1.73 -4.57 3.49
N LEU A 67 0.88 -5.47 2.98
CA LEU A 67 -0.51 -5.58 3.40
C LEU A 67 -0.62 -5.88 4.90
N ILE A 68 0.07 -6.91 5.38
CA ILE A 68 -0.03 -7.35 6.78
C ILE A 68 0.50 -6.26 7.71
N LEU A 69 1.68 -5.71 7.43
CA LEU A 69 2.26 -4.66 8.26
C LEU A 69 1.50 -3.33 8.16
N GLY A 70 0.84 -3.06 7.04
CA GLY A 70 0.06 -1.84 6.82
C GLY A 70 -1.36 -1.87 7.38
N GLU A 71 -2.01 -3.03 7.37
CA GLU A 71 -3.42 -3.18 7.75
C GLU A 71 -3.60 -3.87 9.11
N LEU A 72 -2.87 -4.96 9.38
CA LEU A 72 -3.06 -5.72 10.63
C LEU A 72 -2.61 -4.94 11.86
N ARG A 73 -1.62 -4.05 11.73
CA ARG A 73 -1.22 -3.12 12.80
C ARG A 73 -2.25 -1.99 13.01
N ALA A 74 -3.08 -1.70 12.02
CA ALA A 74 -4.08 -0.64 12.06
C ALA A 74 -5.40 -1.06 12.73
N ASP A 75 -6.47 -0.30 12.52
CA ASP A 75 -7.80 -0.45 13.11
C ASP A 75 -8.79 -1.29 12.29
N LEU A 76 -8.52 -1.51 10.99
CA LEU A 76 -9.49 -2.13 10.07
C LEU A 76 -9.48 -3.66 10.07
N LEU A 77 -8.38 -4.29 10.47
CA LEU A 77 -8.18 -5.73 10.38
C LEU A 77 -7.89 -6.37 11.74
N THR A 78 -8.39 -7.59 11.96
CA THR A 78 -8.10 -8.41 13.14
C THR A 78 -7.83 -9.85 12.75
N ILE A 79 -7.17 -10.58 13.64
CA ILE A 79 -6.94 -12.01 13.51
C ILE A 79 -8.19 -12.84 13.78
N THR A 80 -8.24 -14.03 13.19
CA THR A 80 -9.16 -15.12 13.55
C THR A 80 -8.43 -16.14 14.44
N PRO A 81 -9.12 -17.16 14.97
CA PRO A 81 -8.47 -18.28 15.65
C PRO A 81 -7.51 -19.10 14.76
N ASN A 82 -7.58 -18.94 13.43
CA ASN A 82 -6.74 -19.67 12.47
C ASN A 82 -5.46 -18.91 12.10
N ALA A 83 -5.25 -17.70 12.63
CA ALA A 83 -4.07 -16.90 12.36
C ALA A 83 -2.79 -17.65 12.77
N ASP A 84 -1.75 -17.51 11.95
CA ASP A 84 -0.45 -18.08 12.28
C ASP A 84 0.27 -17.31 13.40
N PRO A 85 1.29 -17.91 14.05
CA PRO A 85 2.00 -17.25 15.14
C PRO A 85 2.61 -15.89 14.76
N ASP A 86 3.10 -15.74 13.52
CA ASP A 86 3.71 -14.50 13.04
C ASP A 86 2.70 -13.35 12.97
N MET A 87 1.47 -13.62 12.50
CA MET A 87 0.38 -12.65 12.51
C MET A 87 -0.08 -12.31 13.93
N VAL A 88 -0.09 -13.29 14.84
CA VAL A 88 -0.44 -13.04 16.26
C VAL A 88 0.59 -12.13 16.93
N GLU A 89 1.88 -12.28 16.63
CA GLU A 89 2.93 -11.39 17.12
C GLU A 89 2.72 -9.95 16.62
N ILE A 90 2.42 -9.78 15.33
CA ILE A 90 2.15 -8.47 14.71
C ILE A 90 0.90 -7.83 15.31
N TYR A 91 -0.18 -8.61 15.44
CA TYR A 91 -1.41 -8.16 16.08
C TYR A 91 -1.16 -7.67 17.51
N ASN A 92 -0.24 -8.28 18.26
CA ASN A 92 0.05 -7.88 19.63
C ASN A 92 1.17 -6.84 19.77
N PHE A 93 1.75 -6.34 18.66
CA PHE A 93 2.94 -5.48 18.67
C PHE A 93 4.13 -6.08 19.43
N ARG A 94 4.24 -7.42 19.44
CA ARG A 94 5.31 -8.18 20.10
C ARG A 94 6.02 -9.05 19.06
N ILE A 95 6.63 -8.37 18.10
CA ILE A 95 7.20 -8.97 16.89
C ILE A 95 8.57 -9.54 17.22
N SER A 96 8.78 -10.82 16.93
CA SER A 96 10.09 -11.47 17.06
C SER A 96 10.99 -11.18 15.85
N GLU A 97 12.30 -11.30 16.03
CA GLU A 97 13.28 -11.17 14.93
C GLU A 97 13.10 -12.23 13.83
N LYS A 98 12.46 -13.36 14.16
CA LYS A 98 12.22 -14.49 13.24
C LYS A 98 10.90 -14.38 12.48
N ASN A 99 10.13 -13.32 12.72
CA ASN A 99 8.82 -13.15 12.12
C ASN A 99 8.95 -12.94 10.60
N LYS A 100 8.38 -13.86 9.82
CA LYS A 100 8.54 -13.88 8.35
C LYS A 100 8.01 -12.63 7.64
N TYR A 101 7.02 -11.95 8.22
CA TYR A 101 6.45 -10.73 7.65
C TYR A 101 7.19 -9.48 8.11
N ALA A 102 7.93 -9.53 9.21
CA ALA A 102 8.74 -8.42 9.68
C ALA A 102 10.19 -8.47 9.19
N ALA A 103 10.60 -9.57 8.57
CA ALA A 103 11.95 -9.77 8.07
C ALA A 103 12.34 -8.70 7.02
N PRO A 104 13.51 -8.06 7.13
CA PRO A 104 13.91 -6.99 6.22
C PRO A 104 14.49 -7.50 4.89
N ASP A 105 14.79 -8.80 4.78
CA ASP A 105 15.54 -9.43 3.69
C ASP A 105 14.99 -9.08 2.31
N ASN A 106 13.67 -9.11 2.13
CA ASN A 106 13.06 -8.86 0.83
C ASN A 106 13.24 -7.40 0.37
N PHE A 107 13.28 -6.44 1.30
CA PHE A 107 13.61 -5.06 0.96
C PHE A 107 15.07 -4.94 0.53
N PHE A 108 16.00 -5.58 1.25
CA PHE A 108 17.43 -5.53 0.91
C PHE A 108 17.76 -6.28 -0.39
N LYS A 109 17.04 -7.37 -0.70
CA LYS A 109 17.11 -8.03 -2.02
C LYS A 109 16.73 -7.08 -3.15
N LEU A 110 15.63 -6.35 -3.00
CA LEU A 110 15.21 -5.37 -4.00
C LEU A 110 16.22 -4.22 -4.11
N ILE A 111 16.73 -3.70 -2.98
CA ILE A 111 17.76 -2.65 -2.95
C ILE A 111 19.04 -3.12 -3.66
N ALA A 112 19.52 -4.33 -3.37
CA ALA A 112 20.69 -4.93 -4.01
C ALA A 112 20.51 -5.07 -5.52
N ALA A 113 19.36 -5.62 -5.94
CA ALA A 113 19.02 -5.78 -7.34
C ALA A 113 18.93 -4.44 -8.07
N SER A 114 18.34 -3.42 -7.43
CA SER A 114 18.31 -2.05 -7.98
C SER A 114 19.72 -1.46 -8.09
N ASN A 115 20.57 -1.59 -7.07
CA ASN A 115 21.97 -1.13 -7.12
C ASN A 115 22.74 -1.80 -8.26
N ASN A 116 22.62 -3.13 -8.39
CA ASN A 116 23.25 -3.89 -9.45
C ASN A 116 22.81 -3.35 -10.83
N PHE A 117 21.50 -3.23 -11.03
CA PHE A 117 20.96 -2.78 -12.31
C PHE A 117 21.33 -1.33 -12.64
N ILE A 118 21.33 -0.43 -11.65
CA ILE A 118 21.81 0.95 -11.79
C ILE A 118 23.26 0.98 -12.27
N ARG A 119 24.15 0.22 -11.61
CA ARG A 119 25.56 0.13 -12.01
C ARG A 119 25.76 -0.47 -13.38
N LEU A 120 24.98 -1.51 -13.71
CA LEU A 120 25.02 -2.11 -15.04
C LEU A 120 24.65 -1.09 -16.12
N LEU A 121 23.56 -0.35 -15.91
CA LEU A 121 23.13 0.70 -16.84
C LEU A 121 24.22 1.78 -16.98
N GLN A 122 24.81 2.24 -15.87
CA GLN A 122 25.90 3.24 -15.86
C GLN A 122 27.22 2.73 -16.49
N ARG A 123 27.43 1.41 -16.52
CA ARG A 123 28.62 0.81 -17.14
C ARG A 123 28.45 0.68 -18.63
N GLU A 124 27.32 0.13 -19.06
CA GLU A 124 27.10 -0.26 -20.45
C GLU A 124 26.49 0.86 -21.30
N HIS A 125 25.78 1.81 -20.67
CA HIS A 125 25.07 2.90 -21.36
C HIS A 125 24.39 2.46 -22.66
N PRO A 126 23.41 1.51 -22.59
CA PRO A 126 22.80 0.94 -23.79
C PRO A 126 22.33 2.05 -24.74
N GLU A 127 22.83 1.99 -25.98
CA GLU A 127 22.77 3.08 -26.96
C GLU A 127 21.34 3.56 -27.25
N VAL A 128 21.28 4.81 -27.71
CA VAL A 128 20.05 5.46 -28.14
C VAL A 128 19.54 4.80 -29.43
N THR A 129 18.42 4.08 -29.33
CA THR A 129 17.75 3.50 -30.50
C THR A 129 17.32 4.54 -31.54
N ASP A 130 17.22 5.82 -31.17
CA ASP A 130 17.04 6.95 -32.09
C ASP A 130 17.93 8.16 -31.71
N PRO A 131 18.99 8.49 -32.49
CA PRO A 131 19.84 9.66 -32.26
C PRO A 131 19.12 11.01 -32.18
N LYS A 132 17.84 11.08 -32.58
CA LYS A 132 17.00 12.29 -32.50
C LYS A 132 16.15 12.36 -31.22
N SER A 133 16.04 11.28 -30.45
CA SER A 133 15.28 11.26 -29.20
C SER A 133 16.07 11.93 -28.07
N GLN A 134 15.47 12.92 -27.41
CA GLN A 134 16.05 13.57 -26.23
C GLN A 134 16.04 12.66 -24.99
N LEU A 135 15.20 11.63 -24.98
CA LEU A 135 15.07 10.68 -23.88
C LEU A 135 15.52 9.30 -24.36
N THR A 136 16.49 8.74 -23.66
CA THR A 136 17.05 7.43 -24.00
C THR A 136 16.31 6.32 -23.27
N ASN A 137 16.45 5.12 -23.83
CA ASN A 137 16.02 3.88 -23.21
C ASN A 137 16.76 3.64 -21.87
N TYR A 138 18.04 4.01 -21.80
CA TYR A 138 18.80 4.12 -20.56
C TYR A 138 18.11 5.02 -19.52
N ASP A 139 17.73 6.26 -19.87
CA ASP A 139 17.16 7.23 -18.92
C ASP A 139 15.87 6.68 -18.29
N ARG A 140 15.06 5.96 -19.06
CA ARG A 140 13.80 5.34 -18.60
C ARG A 140 14.04 4.22 -17.59
N LEU A 141 14.88 3.24 -17.94
CA LEU A 141 15.19 2.12 -17.04
C LEU A 141 15.96 2.57 -15.80
N TYR A 142 16.87 3.53 -15.96
CA TYR A 142 17.58 4.16 -14.85
C TYR A 142 16.60 4.82 -13.88
N GLY A 143 15.62 5.57 -14.41
CA GLY A 143 14.55 6.15 -13.62
C GLY A 143 13.69 5.11 -12.88
N GLU A 144 13.34 4.00 -13.53
CA GLU A 144 12.61 2.89 -12.88
C GLU A 144 13.41 2.29 -11.71
N ALA A 145 14.69 2.02 -11.92
CA ALA A 145 15.57 1.43 -10.91
C ALA A 145 15.77 2.35 -9.69
N LEU A 146 15.94 3.66 -9.94
CA LEU A 146 16.01 4.66 -8.87
C LEU A 146 14.70 4.74 -8.08
N CYS A 147 13.55 4.71 -8.78
CA CYS A 147 12.23 4.71 -8.12
C CYS A 147 12.02 3.45 -7.27
N MET A 148 12.40 2.28 -7.77
CA MET A 148 12.33 1.02 -7.02
C MET A 148 13.17 1.06 -5.75
N ARG A 149 14.42 1.52 -5.85
CA ARG A 149 15.32 1.67 -4.70
C ARG A 149 14.74 2.64 -3.67
N ALA A 150 14.34 3.83 -4.11
CA ALA A 150 13.75 4.85 -3.25
C ALA A 150 12.48 4.34 -2.55
N TRP A 151 11.60 3.66 -3.29
CA TRP A 151 10.37 3.07 -2.75
C TRP A 151 10.68 1.97 -1.72
N ALA A 152 11.66 1.10 -1.98
CA ALA A 152 12.06 0.05 -1.03
C ALA A 152 12.55 0.64 0.29
N TYR A 153 13.46 1.62 0.22
CA TYR A 153 13.95 2.34 1.40
C TYR A 153 12.87 3.10 2.14
N PHE A 154 11.99 3.79 1.41
CA PHE A 154 10.89 4.54 2.03
C PHE A 154 9.95 3.62 2.81
N ASN A 155 9.56 2.49 2.21
CA ASN A 155 8.74 1.48 2.89
C ASN A 155 9.44 0.88 4.10
N ALA A 156 10.71 0.48 3.95
CA ALA A 156 11.50 -0.05 5.05
C ALA A 156 11.60 0.96 6.21
N ALA A 157 11.85 2.23 5.92
CA ALA A 157 11.92 3.26 6.96
C ALA A 157 10.57 3.56 7.62
N ARG A 158 9.45 3.43 6.90
CA ARG A 158 8.09 3.52 7.48
C ARG A 158 7.81 2.36 8.45
N ILE A 159 8.39 1.19 8.22
CA ILE A 159 8.19 -0.02 9.03
C ILE A 159 9.13 -0.07 10.23
N TYR A 160 10.43 0.16 10.00
CA TYR A 160 11.50 -0.05 10.99
C TYR A 160 11.95 1.24 11.68
N GLY A 161 11.57 2.42 11.17
CA GLY A 161 11.94 3.73 11.71
C GLY A 161 13.36 4.18 11.36
N LYS A 162 14.31 3.25 11.40
CA LYS A 162 15.71 3.43 11.05
C LYS A 162 16.21 2.23 10.23
N VAL A 163 16.95 2.47 9.16
CA VAL A 163 17.43 1.43 8.24
C VAL A 163 18.90 1.64 7.88
N PRO A 164 19.71 0.58 7.72
CA PRO A 164 21.07 0.72 7.22
C PRO A 164 21.05 1.25 5.78
N PHE A 165 21.83 2.29 5.51
CA PHE A 165 22.03 2.83 4.18
C PHE A 165 23.12 2.03 3.47
N ILE A 166 22.72 1.30 2.44
CA ILE A 166 23.59 0.46 1.62
C ILE A 166 24.17 1.33 0.51
N HIS A 167 25.50 1.36 0.43
CA HIS A 167 26.20 2.06 -0.63
C HIS A 167 25.92 1.41 -1.99
N GLU A 168 25.81 2.21 -3.05
CA GLU A 168 25.45 1.75 -4.40
C GLU A 168 26.42 0.71 -4.98
N SER A 169 27.66 0.69 -4.48
CA SER A 169 28.66 -0.30 -4.89
C SER A 169 28.39 -1.72 -4.36
N LEU A 170 27.57 -1.87 -3.31
CA LEU A 170 27.19 -3.17 -2.76
C LEU A 170 25.97 -3.69 -3.53
N VAL A 171 26.16 -4.78 -4.28
CA VAL A 171 25.21 -5.28 -5.27
C VAL A 171 24.71 -6.70 -4.99
N THR A 172 25.36 -7.40 -4.05
CA THR A 172 24.95 -8.75 -3.61
C THR A 172 24.46 -8.75 -2.16
N LEU A 173 23.66 -9.74 -1.78
CA LEU A 173 23.23 -9.90 -0.39
C LEU A 173 24.42 -10.20 0.54
N GLU A 174 25.39 -11.00 0.09
CA GLU A 174 26.57 -11.34 0.88
C GLU A 174 27.41 -10.10 1.22
N GLU A 175 27.60 -9.18 0.26
CA GLU A 175 28.27 -7.89 0.50
C GLU A 175 27.48 -7.01 1.47
N ILE A 176 26.14 -6.99 1.33
CA ILE A 176 25.26 -6.21 2.19
C ILE A 176 25.28 -6.75 3.62
N GLU A 177 25.18 -8.06 3.79
CA GLU A 177 25.26 -8.73 5.09
C GLU A 177 26.62 -8.45 5.73
N ALA A 178 27.72 -8.64 4.99
CA ALA A 178 29.07 -8.34 5.49
C ALA A 178 29.23 -6.87 5.88
N TYR A 179 28.66 -5.94 5.12
CA TYR A 179 28.64 -4.52 5.44
C TYR A 179 27.80 -4.23 6.70
N VAL A 180 26.60 -4.82 6.80
CA VAL A 180 25.68 -4.65 7.93
C VAL A 180 26.21 -5.34 9.20
N GLU A 181 27.00 -6.39 9.11
CA GLU A 181 27.61 -7.05 10.28
C GLU A 181 28.96 -6.45 10.67
N SER A 182 29.56 -5.63 9.81
CA SER A 182 30.88 -5.04 10.07
C SER A 182 30.88 -4.14 11.32
N PRO A 183 31.94 -4.20 12.16
CA PRO A 183 32.02 -3.44 13.41
C PRO A 183 32.37 -1.95 13.21
N GLY A 184 32.36 -1.44 11.97
CA GLY A 184 32.78 -0.08 11.66
C GLY A 184 32.84 0.18 10.15
N THR A 185 34.05 0.35 9.62
CA THR A 185 34.25 0.57 8.18
C THR A 185 34.32 -0.75 7.43
N TYR A 186 33.57 -0.85 6.35
CA TYR A 186 33.67 -1.95 5.40
C TYR A 186 34.63 -1.57 4.28
N THR A 187 35.51 -2.49 3.88
CA THR A 187 36.41 -2.27 2.76
C THR A 187 35.82 -2.88 1.51
N ASP A 188 35.32 -2.03 0.62
CA ASP A 188 34.86 -2.45 -0.69
C ASP A 188 36.05 -2.57 -1.65
N SER A 189 36.26 -3.76 -2.22
CA SER A 189 37.34 -4.06 -3.14
C SER A 189 37.16 -3.46 -4.54
N VAL A 190 35.97 -2.95 -4.89
CA VAL A 190 35.65 -2.47 -6.25
C VAL A 190 35.05 -1.07 -6.22
N ASN A 191 35.89 -0.04 -6.40
CA ASN A 191 35.42 1.33 -6.63
C ASN A 191 35.36 1.65 -8.12
N ILE A 192 34.16 1.99 -8.63
CA ILE A 192 33.98 2.51 -9.99
C ILE A 192 33.36 3.89 -9.87
N VAL A 193 34.05 4.92 -10.35
CA VAL A 193 33.51 6.28 -10.44
C VAL A 193 32.99 6.48 -11.85
N PHE A 194 31.68 6.45 -12.00
CA PHE A 194 31.03 6.72 -13.28
C PHE A 194 30.95 8.23 -13.53
N GLY A 195 31.32 8.68 -14.72
CA GLY A 195 31.15 10.07 -15.14
C GLY A 195 29.66 10.41 -15.28
N ARG A 196 29.27 11.68 -15.09
CA ARG A 196 27.86 12.12 -15.30
C ARG A 196 27.35 11.88 -16.73
N ASP A 197 28.26 11.75 -17.68
CA ASP A 197 27.99 11.48 -19.08
C ASP A 197 28.04 9.99 -19.43
N GLY A 198 28.54 9.12 -18.54
CA GLY A 198 28.57 7.68 -18.76
C GLY A 198 29.65 7.14 -19.69
N TYR A 199 30.24 8.02 -20.50
CA TYR A 199 31.27 7.67 -21.49
C TYR A 199 32.69 7.79 -20.94
N HIS A 200 32.90 8.60 -19.89
CA HIS A 200 34.19 8.82 -19.26
C HIS A 200 34.16 8.24 -17.85
N ASN A 201 34.29 6.92 -17.76
CA ASN A 201 34.37 6.21 -16.49
C ASN A 201 35.83 6.02 -16.12
N ASP A 202 36.28 6.69 -15.07
CA ASP A 202 37.62 6.47 -14.51
C ASP A 202 37.52 5.26 -13.58
N THR A 203 37.75 4.08 -14.15
CA THR A 203 38.01 2.89 -13.34
C THR A 203 39.41 3.03 -12.79
N ILE A 204 39.54 3.25 -11.49
CA ILE A 204 40.82 3.09 -10.80
C ILE A 204 40.85 1.66 -10.24
N PRO A 205 41.31 0.65 -11.01
CA PRO A 205 41.46 -0.68 -10.47
C PRO A 205 42.40 -0.63 -9.25
N ASN A 206 42.01 -1.31 -8.17
CA ASN A 206 42.76 -1.47 -6.92
C ASN A 206 42.76 -0.31 -5.91
N VAL A 207 41.75 0.57 -5.89
CA VAL A 207 41.53 1.46 -4.73
C VAL A 207 40.37 0.93 -3.89
N SER A 208 40.72 0.31 -2.77
CA SER A 208 39.78 -0.11 -1.73
C SER A 208 39.03 1.10 -1.16
N LEU A 209 37.71 1.12 -1.23
CA LEU A 209 36.88 2.19 -0.66
C LEU A 209 36.50 1.83 0.79
N GLN A 210 36.80 2.72 1.73
CA GLN A 210 36.34 2.59 3.12
C GLN A 210 34.92 3.15 3.20
N LEU A 211 33.96 2.28 3.46
CA LEU A 211 32.55 2.63 3.62
C LEU A 211 32.20 2.70 5.10
N ASP A 212 31.84 3.90 5.57
CA ASP A 212 31.29 4.09 6.91
C ASP A 212 29.85 3.56 6.97
N LYS A 213 29.59 2.69 7.96
CA LYS A 213 28.23 2.21 8.22
C LYS A 213 27.32 3.37 8.62
N LYS A 214 26.30 3.63 7.80
CA LYS A 214 25.31 4.69 8.05
C LYS A 214 23.94 4.08 8.25
N TYR A 215 23.17 4.68 9.14
CA TYR A 215 21.76 4.37 9.33
C TYR A 215 20.94 5.62 9.08
N PHE A 216 19.92 5.50 8.24
CA PHE A 216 19.03 6.60 7.91
C PHE A 216 17.73 6.45 8.68
N THR A 217 17.30 7.53 9.33
CA THR A 217 15.93 7.68 9.80
C THR A 217 14.99 7.88 8.62
N GLN A 218 13.69 7.74 8.85
CA GLN A 218 12.67 8.07 7.83
C GLN A 218 12.88 9.45 7.18
N GLU A 219 13.23 10.47 7.97
CA GLU A 219 13.50 11.82 7.44
C GLU A 219 14.74 11.84 6.53
N MET A 220 15.83 11.18 6.93
CA MET A 220 17.04 11.10 6.13
C MET A 220 16.82 10.34 4.82
N VAL A 221 16.05 9.24 4.86
CA VAL A 221 15.63 8.49 3.66
C VAL A 221 14.87 9.40 2.72
N VAL A 222 13.83 10.08 3.21
CA VAL A 222 13.03 11.01 2.39
C VAL A 222 13.93 12.09 1.79
N ASN A 223 14.71 12.79 2.59
CA ASN A 223 15.58 13.88 2.11
C ASN A 223 16.56 13.41 1.03
N TYR A 224 17.24 12.28 1.25
CA TYR A 224 18.22 11.74 0.31
C TYR A 224 17.55 11.32 -1.01
N PHE A 225 16.50 10.51 -0.94
CA PHE A 225 15.90 9.94 -2.14
C PHE A 225 15.04 10.95 -2.91
N THR A 226 14.39 11.91 -2.26
CA THR A 226 13.72 12.99 -3.00
C THR A 226 14.73 13.84 -3.76
N ASP A 227 15.88 14.16 -3.15
CA ASP A 227 16.94 14.94 -3.80
C ASP A 227 17.57 14.18 -4.97
N GLN A 228 17.87 12.89 -4.79
CA GLN A 228 18.36 12.03 -5.86
C GLN A 228 17.35 11.93 -7.00
N LEU A 229 16.09 11.63 -6.71
CA LEU A 229 15.07 11.47 -7.73
C LEU A 229 14.82 12.76 -8.50
N GLU A 230 14.79 13.93 -7.86
CA GLU A 230 14.61 15.21 -8.56
C GLU A 230 15.80 15.61 -9.44
N LYS A 231 17.02 15.20 -9.08
CA LYS A 231 18.25 15.57 -9.81
C LYS A 231 18.62 14.60 -10.92
N GLU A 232 18.43 13.31 -10.69
CA GLU A 232 18.96 12.26 -11.56
C GLU A 232 17.91 11.68 -12.52
N VAL A 233 16.62 11.70 -12.17
CA VAL A 233 15.57 11.12 -13.01
C VAL A 233 15.19 12.10 -14.12
N LYS A 234 15.38 11.70 -15.38
CA LYS A 234 14.89 12.45 -16.56
C LYS A 234 13.57 11.91 -17.09
N ALA A 235 13.38 10.59 -17.02
CA ALA A 235 12.17 9.89 -17.43
C ALA A 235 12.03 8.60 -16.63
N VAL A 236 10.81 8.07 -16.52
CA VAL A 236 10.53 6.81 -15.84
C VAL A 236 9.56 6.01 -16.68
N GLY A 237 9.83 4.72 -16.84
CA GLY A 237 8.93 3.80 -17.53
C GLY A 237 9.27 3.66 -19.01
N VAL A 238 9.53 2.43 -19.42
CA VAL A 238 9.55 2.04 -20.83
C VAL A 238 8.13 1.89 -21.34
N ASN A 239 7.84 2.48 -22.51
CA ASN A 239 6.54 2.27 -23.14
C ASN A 239 6.49 0.88 -23.78
N HIS A 240 5.91 -0.08 -23.07
CA HIS A 240 5.73 -1.45 -23.56
C HIS A 240 4.52 -1.62 -24.48
N TYR A 241 3.59 -0.66 -24.52
CA TYR A 241 2.40 -0.71 -25.37
C TYR A 241 2.78 -0.75 -26.86
N ILE A 242 3.86 -0.09 -27.26
CA ILE A 242 4.35 -0.07 -28.65
C ILE A 242 4.61 -1.49 -29.18
N ASP A 243 5.04 -2.41 -28.31
CA ASP A 243 5.46 -3.75 -28.73
C ASP A 243 4.30 -4.76 -28.74
N ASN A 244 3.34 -4.62 -27.83
CA ASN A 244 2.31 -5.64 -27.56
C ASN A 244 0.86 -5.16 -27.65
N ASN A 245 0.63 -3.87 -27.92
CA ASN A 245 -0.68 -3.23 -27.99
C ASN A 245 -1.53 -3.38 -26.69
N ASP A 246 -0.86 -3.56 -25.54
CA ASP A 246 -1.49 -3.68 -24.21
C ASP A 246 -1.14 -2.45 -23.34
N ILE A 247 -2.13 -1.57 -23.20
CA ILE A 247 -1.96 -0.27 -22.52
C ILE A 247 -1.82 -0.41 -21.01
N THR A 248 -2.19 -1.57 -20.43
CA THR A 248 -2.10 -1.81 -18.99
C THR A 248 -0.66 -1.86 -18.49
N TRP A 249 0.30 -2.08 -19.38
CA TRP A 249 1.72 -1.99 -19.06
C TRP A 249 2.12 -0.61 -18.56
N GLU A 250 1.49 0.47 -19.05
CA GLU A 250 1.84 1.83 -18.64
C GLU A 250 1.59 2.11 -17.15
N VAL A 251 0.82 1.25 -16.48
CA VAL A 251 0.47 1.38 -15.05
C VAL A 251 0.84 0.13 -14.24
N THR A 252 1.51 -0.85 -14.84
CA THR A 252 2.05 -2.03 -14.13
C THR A 252 3.57 -2.04 -14.02
N VAL A 253 4.23 -1.06 -14.65
CA VAL A 253 5.62 -0.69 -14.38
C VAL A 253 5.68 0.72 -13.79
N TRP A 254 6.82 1.06 -13.19
CA TRP A 254 7.11 2.43 -12.80
C TRP A 254 7.00 3.35 -14.00
N ASN A 255 6.30 4.46 -13.83
CA ASN A 255 6.06 5.46 -14.85
C ASN A 255 6.17 6.86 -14.24
N THR A 256 6.14 7.89 -15.08
CA THR A 256 6.25 9.29 -14.63
C THR A 256 5.22 9.65 -13.56
N TYR A 257 3.97 9.18 -13.66
CA TYR A 257 2.93 9.48 -12.67
C TYR A 257 3.16 8.74 -11.36
N ALA A 258 3.64 7.49 -11.40
CA ALA A 258 4.05 6.73 -10.23
C ALA A 258 5.24 7.38 -9.50
N TRP A 259 6.19 7.95 -10.25
CA TRP A 259 7.28 8.74 -9.70
C TRP A 259 6.79 10.00 -8.99
N HIS A 260 5.86 10.75 -9.59
CA HIS A 260 5.19 11.88 -8.92
C HIS A 260 4.42 11.42 -7.67
N ALA A 261 3.72 10.28 -7.73
CA ALA A 261 3.00 9.74 -6.57
C ALA A 261 3.95 9.40 -5.41
N LEU A 262 5.09 8.78 -5.70
CA LEU A 262 6.13 8.48 -4.72
C LEU A 262 6.73 9.76 -4.12
N LEU A 263 7.14 10.73 -4.94
CA LEU A 263 7.67 12.01 -4.45
C LEU A 263 6.64 12.77 -3.61
N GLY A 264 5.39 12.84 -4.10
CA GLY A 264 4.30 13.48 -3.38
C GLY A 264 4.06 12.84 -2.01
N GLN A 265 4.06 11.50 -1.95
CA GLN A 265 3.92 10.78 -0.69
C GLN A 265 5.12 11.04 0.24
N MET A 266 6.37 10.95 -0.25
CA MET A 266 7.55 11.23 0.56
C MET A 266 7.54 12.66 1.14
N TYR A 267 7.21 13.66 0.32
CA TYR A 267 7.08 15.05 0.79
C TYR A 267 5.93 15.24 1.79
N LEU A 268 4.82 14.51 1.62
CA LEU A 268 3.72 14.53 2.57
C LEU A 268 4.16 13.98 3.94
N TYR A 269 5.00 12.94 3.97
CA TYR A 269 5.59 12.42 5.22
C TYR A 269 6.65 13.34 5.82
N GLN A 270 7.38 14.10 5.00
CA GLN A 270 8.28 15.16 5.47
C GLN A 270 7.51 16.35 6.10
N GLY A 271 6.22 16.50 5.78
CA GLY A 271 5.42 17.68 6.14
C GLY A 271 5.56 18.85 5.15
N ASN A 272 6.22 18.65 4.01
CA ASN A 272 6.33 19.66 2.96
C ASN A 272 5.09 19.63 2.05
N LEU A 273 4.00 20.22 2.54
CA LEU A 273 2.70 20.20 1.88
C LEU A 273 2.72 20.87 0.49
N ALA A 274 3.54 21.91 0.30
CA ALA A 274 3.62 22.62 -0.97
C ALA A 274 4.21 21.74 -2.08
N LYS A 275 5.37 21.11 -1.81
CA LYS A 275 5.96 20.17 -2.78
C LYS A 275 5.06 18.95 -3.00
N ALA A 276 4.49 18.39 -1.93
CA ALA A 276 3.58 17.27 -2.03
C ALA A 276 2.38 17.59 -2.96
N ALA A 277 1.76 18.75 -2.77
CA ALA A 277 0.67 19.21 -3.63
C ALA A 277 1.12 19.37 -5.08
N THR A 278 2.28 19.96 -5.35
CA THR A 278 2.79 20.10 -6.73
C THR A 278 2.87 18.75 -7.45
N HIS A 279 3.38 17.71 -6.80
CA HIS A 279 3.45 16.39 -7.41
C HIS A 279 2.07 15.73 -7.58
N PHE A 280 1.18 15.85 -6.60
CA PHE A 280 -0.17 15.30 -6.73
C PHE A 280 -1.03 16.04 -7.75
N GLU A 281 -0.94 17.36 -7.83
CA GLU A 281 -1.62 18.19 -8.83
C GLU A 281 -1.18 17.86 -10.25
N PHE A 282 0.10 17.48 -10.45
CA PHE A 282 0.58 17.00 -11.75
C PHE A 282 -0.21 15.77 -12.22
N ILE A 283 -0.64 14.92 -11.30
CA ILE A 283 -1.44 13.72 -11.59
C ILE A 283 -2.91 14.10 -11.77
N THR A 284 -3.49 14.85 -10.84
CA THR A 284 -4.95 15.11 -10.81
C THR A 284 -5.41 16.20 -11.77
N LYS A 285 -4.51 17.04 -12.29
CA LYS A 285 -4.81 18.10 -13.28
C LYS A 285 -4.25 17.74 -14.65
N ASN A 286 -3.99 16.46 -14.91
CA ASN A 286 -3.40 15.98 -16.14
C ASN A 286 -4.33 16.22 -17.34
N THR A 287 -3.88 17.03 -18.29
CA THR A 287 -4.64 17.40 -19.49
C THR A 287 -4.39 16.46 -20.68
N SER A 288 -3.94 15.22 -20.45
CA SER A 288 -3.85 14.19 -21.49
C SER A 288 -5.20 13.98 -22.19
N GLU A 289 -5.20 13.46 -23.43
CA GLU A 289 -6.42 13.25 -24.23
C GLU A 289 -7.48 12.40 -23.49
N ASP A 290 -7.05 11.43 -22.68
CA ASP A 290 -7.94 10.54 -21.90
C ASP A 290 -8.27 11.06 -20.49
N LEU A 291 -7.72 12.22 -20.09
CA LEU A 291 -7.81 12.77 -18.73
C LEU A 291 -7.51 11.71 -17.67
N ARG A 292 -6.39 10.99 -17.83
CA ARG A 292 -6.03 9.91 -16.91
C ARG A 292 -5.94 10.42 -15.48
N TYR A 293 -6.43 9.60 -14.56
CA TYR A 293 -6.49 9.85 -13.12
C TYR A 293 -7.51 10.89 -12.67
N HIS A 294 -8.23 11.54 -13.58
CA HIS A 294 -9.42 12.29 -13.20
C HIS A 294 -10.50 11.31 -12.73
N LEU A 295 -11.23 11.69 -11.69
CA LEU A 295 -12.35 10.90 -11.19
C LEU A 295 -13.61 11.29 -11.96
N ASP A 296 -14.25 10.30 -12.58
CA ASP A 296 -15.43 10.51 -13.42
C ASP A 296 -16.40 9.31 -13.33
N ALA A 297 -17.40 9.28 -14.20
CA ALA A 297 -18.42 8.25 -14.24
C ALA A 297 -17.92 6.80 -14.51
N THR A 298 -16.68 6.61 -14.97
CA THR A 298 -16.10 5.29 -15.32
C THR A 298 -16.23 4.27 -14.18
N PHE A 299 -15.92 4.69 -12.94
CA PHE A 299 -15.99 3.84 -11.75
C PHE A 299 -17.08 4.31 -10.77
N GLN A 300 -18.19 4.81 -11.30
CA GLN A 300 -19.30 5.31 -10.50
C GLN A 300 -20.20 4.19 -9.97
N ASN A 301 -20.73 4.36 -8.75
CA ASN A 301 -21.70 3.49 -8.12
C ASN A 301 -21.21 2.03 -8.11
N ALA A 302 -22.03 1.10 -8.60
CA ALA A 302 -21.69 -0.32 -8.66
C ALA A 302 -20.45 -0.63 -9.52
N ASN A 303 -20.04 0.27 -10.43
CA ASN A 303 -18.83 0.08 -11.23
C ASN A 303 -17.55 0.27 -10.41
N TRP A 304 -17.62 0.86 -9.21
CA TRP A 304 -16.45 1.04 -8.33
C TRP A 304 -15.74 -0.30 -8.06
N ARG A 305 -16.48 -1.40 -7.95
CA ARG A 305 -15.91 -2.75 -7.77
C ARG A 305 -14.96 -3.17 -8.89
N ASN A 306 -15.10 -2.61 -10.09
CA ASN A 306 -14.32 -3.01 -11.26
C ASN A 306 -12.86 -2.58 -11.16
N ILE A 307 -12.55 -1.62 -10.27
CA ILE A 307 -11.18 -1.22 -9.93
C ILE A 307 -10.33 -2.44 -9.53
N PHE A 308 -10.90 -3.37 -8.76
CA PHE A 308 -10.17 -4.53 -8.24
C PHE A 308 -10.19 -5.75 -9.16
N GLY A 309 -11.03 -5.73 -10.20
CA GLY A 309 -11.19 -6.83 -11.12
C GLY A 309 -10.13 -6.86 -12.21
N ASN A 310 -9.84 -5.71 -12.82
CA ASN A 310 -8.88 -5.58 -13.92
C ASN A 310 -8.02 -4.33 -13.76
N VAL A 311 -6.83 -4.33 -14.36
CA VAL A 311 -5.98 -3.14 -14.42
C VAL A 311 -6.54 -2.13 -15.43
N ASP A 312 -6.97 -0.98 -14.93
CA ASP A 312 -7.41 0.17 -15.72
C ASP A 312 -6.47 1.39 -15.58
N VAL A 313 -6.17 2.05 -16.70
CA VAL A 313 -5.22 3.17 -16.79
C VAL A 313 -5.79 4.53 -16.35
N LYS A 314 -7.09 4.60 -16.07
CA LYS A 314 -7.75 5.81 -15.54
C LYS A 314 -7.75 5.84 -14.01
N GLU A 315 -7.90 4.70 -13.34
CA GLU A 315 -7.82 4.63 -11.87
C GLU A 315 -6.42 4.27 -11.37
N HIS A 316 -5.73 3.30 -11.98
CA HIS A 316 -4.46 2.82 -11.46
C HIS A 316 -3.29 3.63 -11.97
N ILE A 317 -2.49 4.16 -11.06
CA ILE A 317 -1.24 4.87 -11.39
C ILE A 317 -0.08 3.88 -11.39
N PHE A 318 -0.07 2.96 -10.41
CA PHE A 318 0.90 1.88 -10.34
C PHE A 318 0.31 0.68 -9.60
N THR A 319 0.23 -0.46 -10.29
CA THR A 319 -0.33 -1.72 -9.79
C THR A 319 0.64 -2.86 -10.04
N LEU A 320 0.93 -3.64 -9.01
CA LEU A 320 1.62 -4.91 -9.15
C LEU A 320 0.63 -5.96 -9.65
N TRP A 321 0.85 -6.38 -10.88
CA TRP A 321 0.02 -7.37 -11.55
C TRP A 321 0.30 -8.78 -11.03
N PHE A 322 -0.71 -9.64 -11.02
CA PHE A 322 -0.58 -11.05 -10.66
C PHE A 322 -1.42 -11.86 -11.63
N ASN A 323 -0.93 -13.02 -12.05
CA ASN A 323 -1.62 -13.89 -12.97
C ASN A 323 -1.20 -15.33 -12.73
N LYS A 324 -2.16 -16.16 -12.32
CA LYS A 324 -1.92 -17.57 -12.04
C LYS A 324 -1.35 -18.34 -13.24
N ALA A 325 -1.81 -18.04 -14.45
CA ALA A 325 -1.35 -18.70 -15.66
C ALA A 325 0.14 -18.43 -15.95
N ASN A 326 0.66 -17.31 -15.44
CA ASN A 326 2.08 -16.94 -15.52
C ASN A 326 2.87 -17.30 -14.26
N PHE A 327 2.33 -18.15 -13.38
CA PHE A 327 2.93 -18.54 -12.11
C PHE A 327 3.19 -17.37 -11.14
N GLN A 328 2.42 -16.28 -11.28
CA GLN A 328 2.47 -15.12 -10.38
C GLN A 328 1.24 -15.16 -9.47
N GLN A 329 1.45 -15.53 -8.21
CA GLN A 329 0.37 -15.68 -7.22
C GLN A 329 0.72 -14.97 -5.92
N ASN A 330 -0.31 -14.71 -5.09
CA ASN A 330 -0.21 -14.19 -3.73
C ASN A 330 -1.17 -14.91 -2.79
N GLN A 331 -0.97 -14.73 -1.49
CA GLN A 331 -1.74 -15.42 -0.45
C GLN A 331 -2.99 -14.67 0.03
N PHE A 332 -3.47 -13.63 -0.65
CA PHE A 332 -4.59 -12.83 -0.14
C PHE A 332 -5.88 -13.64 0.07
N GLN A 333 -6.31 -14.44 -0.91
CA GLN A 333 -7.48 -15.32 -0.73
C GLN A 333 -7.24 -16.33 0.40
N TYR A 334 -6.00 -16.84 0.54
CA TYR A 334 -5.65 -17.75 1.62
C TYR A 334 -5.79 -17.13 3.02
N PHE A 335 -5.45 -15.84 3.16
CA PHE A 335 -5.59 -15.09 4.41
C PHE A 335 -7.02 -14.74 4.74
N PHE A 336 -7.85 -14.43 3.74
CA PHE A 336 -9.16 -13.80 3.96
C PHE A 336 -10.38 -14.71 3.74
N GLU A 337 -10.29 -15.76 2.93
CA GLU A 337 -11.47 -16.57 2.63
C GLU A 337 -11.67 -17.72 3.62
N PRO A 338 -12.92 -17.95 4.10
CA PRO A 338 -13.28 -19.06 4.99
C PRO A 338 -13.50 -20.39 4.28
N ILE A 339 -13.48 -20.40 2.95
CA ILE A 339 -13.76 -21.58 2.13
C ILE A 339 -12.46 -22.36 1.88
N ALA A 340 -12.49 -23.68 2.05
CA ALA A 340 -11.33 -24.52 1.78
C ALA A 340 -10.86 -24.37 0.30
N PRO A 341 -9.54 -24.30 0.02
CA PRO A 341 -8.41 -24.67 0.87
C PRO A 341 -7.80 -23.50 1.69
N HIS A 342 -8.47 -22.36 1.76
CA HIS A 342 -8.00 -21.18 2.47
C HIS A 342 -8.09 -21.36 4.00
N ARG A 343 -7.38 -20.50 4.75
CA ARG A 343 -7.28 -20.62 6.21
C ARG A 343 -8.09 -19.58 6.97
N TYR A 344 -8.52 -18.50 6.31
CA TYR A 344 -9.23 -17.40 6.95
C TYR A 344 -8.54 -16.94 8.22
N MET A 345 -7.30 -16.48 8.07
CA MET A 345 -6.44 -16.02 9.16
C MET A 345 -6.81 -14.61 9.63
N LEU A 346 -7.34 -13.78 8.73
CA LEU A 346 -7.60 -12.37 8.94
C LEU A 346 -9.04 -12.03 8.55
N LYS A 347 -9.65 -11.11 9.29
CA LYS A 347 -10.99 -10.61 9.02
C LYS A 347 -11.14 -9.12 9.32
N PRO A 348 -12.13 -8.43 8.74
CA PRO A 348 -12.44 -7.06 9.10
C PRO A 348 -12.80 -6.94 10.59
N THR A 349 -12.43 -5.82 11.21
CA THR A 349 -12.98 -5.47 12.52
C THR A 349 -14.43 -5.05 12.39
N ARG A 350 -15.22 -5.17 13.47
CA ARG A 350 -16.59 -4.64 13.47
C ARG A 350 -16.61 -3.14 13.19
N ALA A 351 -15.63 -2.39 13.70
CA ALA A 351 -15.48 -0.97 13.43
C ALA A 351 -15.24 -0.68 11.94
N ALA A 352 -14.44 -1.50 11.25
CA ALA A 352 -14.25 -1.39 9.81
C ALA A 352 -15.57 -1.51 9.04
N VAL A 353 -16.34 -2.55 9.33
CA VAL A 353 -17.65 -2.80 8.69
C VAL A 353 -18.61 -1.64 8.92
N MET A 354 -18.61 -1.08 10.12
CA MET A 354 -19.48 0.05 10.49
C MET A 354 -19.22 1.29 9.61
N TYR A 355 -18.00 1.52 9.11
CA TYR A 355 -17.75 2.64 8.20
C TYR A 355 -18.64 2.65 6.96
N TRP A 356 -19.07 1.48 6.48
CA TRP A 356 -19.99 1.33 5.37
C TRP A 356 -21.43 1.06 5.82
N GLU A 357 -21.67 0.35 6.92
CA GLU A 357 -23.04 0.04 7.37
C GLU A 357 -23.77 1.25 7.97
N THR A 358 -23.04 2.23 8.51
CA THR A 358 -23.61 3.36 9.29
C THR A 358 -23.50 4.71 8.60
N ILE A 359 -23.29 4.70 7.29
CA ILE A 359 -23.43 5.89 6.46
C ILE A 359 -24.82 5.90 5.83
N PHE A 360 -25.41 7.07 5.71
CA PHE A 360 -26.76 7.25 5.19
C PHE A 360 -26.77 8.09 3.93
N ASP A 361 -27.57 7.66 2.96
CA ASP A 361 -27.81 8.37 1.71
C ASP A 361 -29.23 8.96 1.67
N ASN A 362 -29.39 10.08 0.97
CA ASN A 362 -30.67 10.76 0.70
C ASN A 362 -31.51 11.11 1.94
N TYR A 363 -30.87 11.44 3.05
CA TYR A 363 -31.53 11.90 4.27
C TYR A 363 -31.74 13.43 4.27
N THR A 364 -32.62 13.94 5.13
CA THR A 364 -32.88 15.38 5.27
C THR A 364 -32.75 15.83 6.72
N ILE A 365 -32.22 17.04 6.92
CA ILE A 365 -32.13 17.69 8.24
C ILE A 365 -33.11 18.86 8.26
N ILE A 366 -33.88 18.96 9.34
CA ILE A 366 -34.72 20.11 9.66
C ILE A 366 -33.93 20.93 10.70
N GLU A 367 -33.21 21.95 10.22
CA GLU A 367 -32.39 22.80 11.09
C GLU A 367 -33.26 23.78 11.87
N ASN A 368 -32.94 23.94 13.16
CA ASN A 368 -33.53 24.93 14.04
C ASN A 368 -32.50 25.99 14.43
N ASN A 369 -32.96 27.20 14.77
CA ASN A 369 -32.09 28.26 15.31
C ASN A 369 -31.41 27.84 16.61
N ASP A 370 -32.04 26.96 17.38
CA ASP A 370 -31.46 26.27 18.52
C ASP A 370 -30.96 24.88 18.07
N PRO A 371 -29.63 24.66 17.92
CA PRO A 371 -29.09 23.42 17.37
C PRO A 371 -29.55 22.14 18.08
N TRP A 372 -29.91 22.22 19.36
CA TRP A 372 -30.46 21.08 20.12
C TRP A 372 -31.85 20.65 19.65
N LYS A 373 -32.56 21.50 18.91
CA LYS A 373 -33.90 21.22 18.36
C LYS A 373 -33.85 20.88 16.88
N SER A 374 -32.66 20.81 16.29
CA SER A 374 -32.50 20.31 14.92
C SER A 374 -32.72 18.80 14.93
N GLU A 375 -33.44 18.30 13.94
CA GLU A 375 -33.80 16.89 13.84
C GLU A 375 -33.66 16.37 12.41
N VAL A 376 -33.63 15.05 12.27
CA VAL A 376 -33.64 14.39 10.97
C VAL A 376 -35.08 14.20 10.53
N GLY A 377 -35.45 14.81 9.40
CA GLY A 377 -36.81 14.73 8.86
C GLY A 377 -37.08 13.40 8.17
N ASN A 378 -36.22 13.03 7.22
CA ASN A 378 -36.18 11.70 6.62
C ASN A 378 -34.81 11.07 6.94
N PRO A 379 -34.74 9.91 7.62
CA PRO A 379 -33.48 9.28 7.98
C PRO A 379 -32.68 8.76 6.80
N GLY A 380 -33.29 8.61 5.62
CA GLY A 380 -32.62 8.13 4.42
C GLY A 380 -32.34 6.62 4.46
N MET A 381 -31.46 6.18 3.56
CA MET A 381 -31.11 4.77 3.38
C MET A 381 -29.76 4.46 4.01
N PRO A 382 -29.68 3.50 4.95
CA PRO A 382 -28.40 3.06 5.50
C PRO A 382 -27.62 2.19 4.51
N GLY A 383 -26.30 2.34 4.54
CA GLY A 383 -25.37 1.42 3.91
C GLY A 383 -24.73 1.94 2.62
N ASP A 384 -23.41 1.79 2.50
CA ASP A 384 -22.65 1.91 1.25
C ASP A 384 -22.51 0.53 0.59
N PHE A 385 -23.44 0.21 -0.31
CA PHE A 385 -23.42 -1.02 -1.11
C PHE A 385 -22.55 -0.92 -2.37
N HIS A 386 -22.01 0.27 -2.68
CA HIS A 386 -21.13 0.46 -3.83
C HIS A 386 -19.69 0.05 -3.51
N ARG A 387 -19.23 0.31 -2.28
CA ARG A 387 -17.87 0.01 -1.82
C ARG A 387 -17.81 -0.99 -0.69
N GLY A 388 -18.85 -1.05 0.15
CA GLY A 388 -18.89 -1.89 1.34
C GLY A 388 -19.26 -3.33 1.03
N TYR A 389 -20.52 -3.67 1.28
CA TYR A 389 -21.00 -5.05 1.21
C TYR A 389 -20.92 -5.64 -0.21
N GLY A 390 -20.35 -6.84 -0.35
CA GLY A 390 -20.17 -7.52 -1.64
C GLY A 390 -18.97 -7.01 -2.45
N VAL A 391 -18.24 -6.03 -1.92
CA VAL A 391 -17.03 -5.46 -2.54
C VAL A 391 -15.86 -5.47 -1.55
N SER A 392 -15.85 -4.60 -0.55
CA SER A 392 -14.77 -4.57 0.45
C SER A 392 -14.91 -5.66 1.50
N TYR A 393 -16.14 -5.94 1.95
CA TYR A 393 -16.43 -7.01 2.89
C TYR A 393 -17.67 -7.82 2.48
N ALA A 394 -17.79 -9.03 3.03
CA ALA A 394 -18.95 -9.90 2.83
C ALA A 394 -19.29 -10.67 4.10
N TYR A 395 -20.53 -11.13 4.19
CA TYR A 395 -21.00 -12.09 5.17
C TYR A 395 -21.13 -13.43 4.47
N ILE A 396 -20.41 -14.45 4.95
CA ILE A 396 -20.40 -15.78 4.36
C ILE A 396 -21.00 -16.76 5.36
N LYS A 397 -21.99 -17.53 4.90
CA LYS A 397 -22.62 -18.62 5.65
C LYS A 397 -22.76 -19.81 4.71
N ASP A 398 -22.38 -21.00 5.19
CA ASP A 398 -22.46 -22.24 4.42
C ASP A 398 -21.78 -22.11 3.03
N GLU A 399 -20.58 -21.52 3.00
CA GLU A 399 -19.78 -21.25 1.79
C GLU A 399 -20.43 -20.29 0.77
N MET A 400 -21.56 -19.67 1.12
CA MET A 400 -22.26 -18.71 0.28
C MET A 400 -22.25 -17.32 0.87
N MET A 401 -22.06 -16.32 0.01
CA MET A 401 -22.27 -14.93 0.40
C MET A 401 -23.76 -14.69 0.65
N LEU A 402 -24.08 -14.04 1.77
CA LEU A 402 -25.45 -13.62 2.08
C LEU A 402 -25.99 -12.71 0.97
N ASP A 403 -27.27 -12.81 0.64
CA ASP A 403 -27.82 -11.99 -0.42
C ASP A 403 -27.84 -10.50 -0.01
N PRO A 404 -27.56 -9.55 -0.93
CA PRO A 404 -27.54 -8.13 -0.60
C PRO A 404 -28.87 -7.59 -0.05
N ALA A 405 -30.01 -8.19 -0.40
CA ALA A 405 -31.33 -7.74 0.07
C ALA A 405 -31.55 -8.09 1.55
N SER A 406 -31.05 -9.24 2.01
CA SER A 406 -31.00 -9.61 3.43
C SER A 406 -30.15 -8.63 4.24
N VAL A 407 -28.99 -8.22 3.71
CA VAL A 407 -28.14 -7.21 4.37
C VAL A 407 -28.83 -5.85 4.41
N GLN A 408 -29.48 -5.43 3.33
CA GLN A 408 -30.26 -4.20 3.31
C GLN A 408 -31.41 -4.24 4.33
N THR A 409 -32.13 -5.36 4.41
CA THR A 409 -33.20 -5.58 5.38
C THR A 409 -32.67 -5.51 6.81
N MET A 410 -31.54 -6.17 7.09
CA MET A 410 -30.86 -6.07 8.38
C MET A 410 -30.54 -4.61 8.74
N LEU A 411 -30.00 -3.81 7.82
CA LEU A 411 -29.66 -2.41 8.09
C LEU A 411 -30.92 -1.56 8.34
N LEU A 412 -32.01 -1.81 7.60
CA LEU A 412 -33.29 -1.14 7.83
C LEU A 412 -33.89 -1.49 9.20
N LEU A 413 -33.80 -2.75 9.63
CA LEU A 413 -34.22 -3.17 10.97
C LEU A 413 -33.40 -2.50 12.09
N LYS A 414 -32.07 -2.37 11.90
CA LYS A 414 -31.22 -1.62 12.84
C LYS A 414 -31.63 -0.15 12.93
N ARG A 415 -32.03 0.45 11.81
CA ARG A 415 -32.56 1.83 11.76
C ARG A 415 -33.88 1.98 12.50
N GLU A 416 -34.70 0.94 12.52
CA GLU A 416 -35.95 0.86 13.30
C GLU A 416 -35.73 0.36 14.74
N GLU A 417 -34.47 0.29 15.19
CA GLU A 417 -34.06 -0.18 16.51
C GLU A 417 -34.43 -1.65 16.83
N ASP A 418 -34.86 -2.44 15.84
CA ASP A 418 -35.07 -3.88 15.98
C ASP A 418 -33.75 -4.65 15.81
N MET A 419 -32.85 -4.45 16.78
CA MET A 419 -31.54 -5.08 16.80
C MET A 419 -31.61 -6.60 16.88
N ARG A 420 -32.58 -7.13 17.62
CA ARG A 420 -32.72 -8.58 17.82
C ARG A 420 -33.03 -9.29 16.52
N THR A 421 -33.95 -8.76 15.71
CA THR A 421 -34.27 -9.36 14.41
C THR A 421 -33.12 -9.13 13.42
N ALA A 422 -32.49 -7.96 13.44
CA ALA A 422 -31.34 -7.68 12.59
C ALA A 422 -30.16 -8.64 12.83
N GLU A 423 -29.86 -8.97 14.08
CA GLU A 423 -28.76 -9.87 14.45
C GLU A 423 -28.94 -11.29 13.88
N ILE A 424 -30.18 -11.77 13.72
CA ILE A 424 -30.47 -13.11 13.16
C ILE A 424 -29.88 -13.27 11.75
N PHE A 425 -29.85 -12.21 10.94
CA PHE A 425 -29.34 -12.26 9.57
C PHE A 425 -27.84 -12.58 9.49
N THR A 426 -27.08 -12.23 10.53
CA THR A 426 -25.61 -12.36 10.54
C THR A 426 -25.07 -13.24 11.66
N ALA A 427 -25.95 -13.82 12.49
CA ALA A 427 -25.58 -14.59 13.69
C ALA A 427 -24.59 -15.74 13.42
N ASP A 428 -24.73 -16.44 12.29
CA ASP A 428 -23.87 -17.57 11.91
C ASP A 428 -22.95 -17.23 10.72
N CYS A 429 -22.77 -15.95 10.41
CA CYS A 429 -21.98 -15.53 9.27
C CYS A 429 -20.53 -15.20 9.67
N ASP A 430 -19.59 -15.66 8.87
CA ASP A 430 -18.23 -15.15 8.88
C ASP A 430 -18.17 -13.80 8.15
N THR A 431 -17.54 -12.81 8.77
CA THR A 431 -17.30 -11.50 8.15
C THR A 431 -15.95 -11.50 7.46
N VAL A 432 -15.92 -11.32 6.15
CA VAL A 432 -14.75 -11.60 5.31
C VAL A 432 -14.30 -10.36 4.56
N VAL A 433 -12.98 -10.17 4.41
CA VAL A 433 -12.44 -9.20 3.43
C VAL A 433 -12.69 -9.77 2.04
N TRP A 434 -13.51 -9.10 1.24
CA TRP A 434 -13.94 -9.63 -0.07
C TRP A 434 -13.22 -9.00 -1.26
N LYS A 435 -12.53 -7.89 -1.05
CA LYS A 435 -11.90 -7.08 -2.10
C LYS A 435 -10.99 -7.89 -3.03
N TYR A 436 -10.26 -8.86 -2.48
CA TYR A 436 -9.30 -9.72 -3.20
C TYR A 436 -9.92 -10.97 -3.85
N SER A 437 -11.22 -11.20 -3.66
CA SER A 437 -11.96 -12.38 -4.14
C SER A 437 -12.97 -12.03 -5.24
N ILE A 438 -13.11 -10.73 -5.57
CA ILE A 438 -14.06 -10.24 -6.58
C ILE A 438 -13.77 -10.89 -7.94
N GLY A 439 -14.76 -11.60 -8.47
CA GLY A 439 -14.69 -12.22 -9.80
C GLY A 439 -13.69 -13.37 -9.89
N LYS A 440 -13.20 -13.88 -8.76
CA LYS A 440 -12.21 -14.96 -8.70
C LYS A 440 -12.82 -16.24 -8.18
N ASN A 441 -12.27 -17.36 -8.63
CA ASN A 441 -12.54 -18.67 -8.03
C ASN A 441 -11.62 -18.92 -6.83
N ILE A 442 -11.96 -19.92 -6.01
CA ILE A 442 -11.23 -20.32 -4.79
C ILE A 442 -9.78 -20.81 -5.03
N TYR A 443 -9.34 -20.93 -6.28
CA TYR A 443 -7.98 -21.36 -6.61
C TYR A 443 -7.19 -20.29 -7.36
N ALA A 444 -7.72 -19.08 -7.56
CA ALA A 444 -7.09 -18.08 -8.41
C ALA A 444 -5.77 -17.55 -7.80
N GLN A 445 -5.82 -17.05 -6.56
CA GLN A 445 -4.68 -16.52 -5.80
C GLN A 445 -3.85 -15.49 -6.59
N ASP A 446 -4.49 -14.65 -7.40
CA ASP A 446 -3.83 -13.74 -8.34
C ASP A 446 -4.49 -12.35 -8.34
N ALA A 447 -4.96 -11.89 -7.19
CA ALA A 447 -5.48 -10.54 -7.04
C ALA A 447 -4.37 -9.51 -7.20
N HIS A 448 -4.63 -8.45 -7.95
CA HIS A 448 -3.65 -7.38 -8.16
C HIS A 448 -3.47 -6.58 -6.87
N PHE A 449 -2.29 -5.98 -6.71
CA PHE A 449 -1.98 -5.13 -5.56
C PHE A 449 -1.69 -3.71 -6.02
N HIS A 450 -2.53 -2.77 -5.60
CA HIS A 450 -2.43 -1.38 -6.02
C HIS A 450 -1.45 -0.62 -5.11
N ILE A 451 -0.37 -0.07 -5.67
CA ILE A 451 0.57 0.77 -4.93
C ILE A 451 0.04 2.21 -4.92
N TYR A 452 -0.35 2.72 -6.09
CA TYR A 452 -0.94 4.05 -6.24
C TYR A 452 -2.14 4.01 -7.18
N ARG A 453 -3.22 4.69 -6.78
CA ARG A 453 -4.41 4.88 -7.59
C ARG A 453 -5.04 6.25 -7.38
N ALA A 454 -5.85 6.70 -8.33
CA ALA A 454 -6.42 8.03 -8.39
C ALA A 454 -7.15 8.42 -7.09
N GLY A 455 -8.03 7.55 -6.56
CA GLY A 455 -8.74 7.81 -5.30
C GLY A 455 -7.81 8.12 -4.12
N ASN A 456 -6.66 7.44 -4.03
CA ASN A 456 -5.66 7.70 -2.98
C ASN A 456 -5.04 9.11 -3.12
N ILE A 457 -4.61 9.48 -4.32
CA ILE A 457 -3.98 10.78 -4.61
C ILE A 457 -4.95 11.94 -4.37
N HIS A 458 -6.22 11.77 -4.76
CA HIS A 458 -7.26 12.78 -4.52
C HIS A 458 -7.49 13.02 -3.02
N LEU A 459 -7.50 11.95 -2.22
CA LEU A 459 -7.64 12.07 -0.76
C LEU A 459 -6.40 12.72 -0.11
N TYR A 460 -5.19 12.43 -0.58
CA TYR A 460 -3.99 13.14 -0.12
C TYR A 460 -4.04 14.63 -0.49
N LEU A 461 -4.51 14.98 -1.68
CA LEU A 461 -4.62 16.37 -2.11
C LEU A 461 -5.68 17.13 -1.29
N ALA A 462 -6.83 16.49 -1.00
CA ALA A 462 -7.85 17.05 -0.11
C ALA A 462 -7.30 17.27 1.31
N GLU A 463 -6.50 16.33 1.83
CA GLU A 463 -5.84 16.47 3.12
C GLU A 463 -4.88 17.67 3.14
N ILE A 464 -4.07 17.85 2.10
CA ILE A 464 -3.15 18.98 1.98
C ILE A 464 -3.91 20.30 1.93
N TYR A 465 -4.93 20.39 1.07
CA TYR A 465 -5.74 21.61 0.92
C TYR A 465 -6.54 21.96 2.18
N ASN A 466 -6.90 20.98 3.02
CA ASN A 466 -7.48 21.28 4.31
C ASN A 466 -6.55 22.13 5.19
N TRP A 467 -5.25 21.83 5.19
CA TRP A 467 -4.24 22.55 5.99
C TRP A 467 -3.64 23.77 5.30
N TRP A 468 -3.88 23.95 4.01
CA TRP A 468 -3.30 25.07 3.27
C TRP A 468 -4.07 26.37 3.56
N VAL A 469 -3.38 27.30 4.22
CA VAL A 469 -3.88 28.64 4.52
C VAL A 469 -2.95 29.69 3.90
N VAL A 470 -3.53 30.67 3.21
CA VAL A 470 -2.80 31.79 2.60
C VAL A 470 -3.35 33.11 3.12
N MET A 471 -2.47 34.04 3.46
CA MET A 471 -2.85 35.40 3.82
C MET A 471 -2.97 36.26 2.55
N GLN A 472 -4.17 36.74 2.24
CA GLN A 472 -4.43 37.61 1.09
C GLN A 472 -5.14 38.88 1.54
N GLY A 473 -4.49 40.04 1.37
CA GLY A 473 -5.05 41.34 1.77
C GLY A 473 -5.36 41.44 3.28
N GLY A 474 -4.58 40.77 4.13
CA GLY A 474 -4.80 40.74 5.59
C GLY A 474 -5.87 39.76 6.07
N ILE A 475 -6.48 38.99 5.16
CA ILE A 475 -7.48 37.97 5.49
C ILE A 475 -6.87 36.57 5.28
N LEU A 476 -7.02 35.70 6.27
CA LEU A 476 -6.68 34.29 6.14
C LEU A 476 -7.70 33.61 5.22
N ARG A 477 -7.23 33.03 4.12
CA ARG A 477 -8.03 32.24 3.18
C ARG A 477 -7.60 30.78 3.23
N THR A 478 -8.57 29.91 3.45
CA THR A 478 -8.40 28.45 3.50
C THR A 478 -8.68 27.83 2.13
N GLN A 479 -8.06 26.69 1.83
CA GLN A 479 -8.41 25.86 0.67
C GLN A 479 -9.44 24.77 0.99
N THR A 480 -10.10 24.83 2.15
CA THR A 480 -11.15 23.89 2.57
C THR A 480 -12.28 23.70 1.54
N PRO A 481 -12.81 24.73 0.85
CA PRO A 481 -13.81 24.52 -0.19
C PRO A 481 -13.30 23.64 -1.34
N THR A 482 -12.05 23.84 -1.76
CA THR A 482 -11.38 23.03 -2.78
C THR A 482 -11.28 21.58 -2.33
N ALA A 483 -10.79 21.35 -1.11
CA ALA A 483 -10.72 20.01 -0.52
C ALA A 483 -12.10 19.32 -0.41
N LEU A 484 -13.13 20.05 0.00
CA LEU A 484 -14.51 19.54 0.04
C LEU A 484 -15.02 19.14 -1.34
N SER A 485 -14.73 19.94 -2.37
CA SER A 485 -15.10 19.57 -3.74
C SER A 485 -14.39 18.32 -4.22
N ILE A 486 -13.09 18.15 -3.97
CA ILE A 486 -12.34 16.94 -4.34
C ILE A 486 -12.98 15.68 -3.76
N VAL A 487 -13.43 15.77 -2.51
CA VAL A 487 -14.03 14.63 -1.82
C VAL A 487 -15.47 14.42 -2.25
N ASN A 488 -16.28 15.48 -2.33
CA ASN A 488 -17.72 15.35 -2.54
C ASN A 488 -18.11 15.30 -4.01
N ASN A 489 -17.71 16.24 -4.87
CA ASN A 489 -18.37 16.42 -6.18
C ASN A 489 -17.45 16.72 -7.38
N GLY A 490 -16.14 16.84 -7.20
CA GLY A 490 -15.19 17.06 -8.29
C GLY A 490 -15.27 18.44 -8.96
N ALA A 491 -16.16 19.34 -8.51
CA ALA A 491 -16.53 20.56 -9.23
C ALA A 491 -15.41 21.60 -9.44
N GLN A 492 -14.23 21.40 -8.86
CA GLN A 492 -13.09 22.33 -8.94
C GLN A 492 -12.07 21.92 -10.00
N TYR A 493 -12.21 20.74 -10.58
CA TYR A 493 -11.31 20.30 -11.62
C TYR A 493 -11.81 20.85 -12.98
N ASN A 494 -11.02 21.79 -13.49
CA ASN A 494 -11.08 22.41 -14.81
C ASN A 494 -12.48 22.67 -15.43
N PRO A 495 -12.99 23.92 -15.41
CA PRO A 495 -14.26 24.28 -16.06
C PRO A 495 -14.26 24.14 -17.59
N LEU A 496 -13.10 23.86 -18.21
CA LEU A 496 -12.96 23.60 -19.65
C LEU A 496 -13.03 22.10 -19.99
N SER A 497 -13.15 21.21 -19.00
CA SER A 497 -13.33 19.78 -19.24
C SER A 497 -14.72 19.52 -19.84
N SER A 498 -14.77 18.84 -20.98
CA SER A 498 -16.02 18.32 -21.56
C SER A 498 -16.58 17.12 -20.80
N ARG A 499 -15.79 16.57 -19.87
CA ARG A 499 -16.10 15.40 -19.05
C ARG A 499 -16.46 15.84 -17.64
N ALA A 500 -17.63 15.44 -17.17
CA ALA A 500 -18.06 15.71 -15.80
C ALA A 500 -17.15 14.97 -14.81
N GLU A 501 -16.45 15.74 -13.99
CA GLU A 501 -15.61 15.23 -12.91
C GLU A 501 -16.46 14.97 -11.67
N LEU A 502 -16.07 13.96 -10.89
CA LEU A 502 -16.75 13.52 -9.68
C LEU A 502 -15.79 13.59 -8.49
N GLY A 503 -16.34 13.69 -7.29
CA GLY A 503 -15.56 13.54 -6.06
C GLY A 503 -15.39 12.07 -5.68
N VAL A 504 -14.44 11.77 -4.80
CA VAL A 504 -14.20 10.41 -4.29
C VAL A 504 -15.46 9.79 -3.67
N ARG A 505 -16.24 10.58 -2.91
CA ARG A 505 -17.54 10.19 -2.36
C ARG A 505 -18.67 10.36 -3.35
N GLY A 506 -18.64 11.43 -4.16
CA GLY A 506 -19.68 11.70 -5.15
C GLY A 506 -19.82 10.60 -6.18
N ARG A 507 -18.71 9.96 -6.58
CA ARG A 507 -18.75 8.83 -7.52
C ARG A 507 -19.46 7.60 -6.95
N VAL A 508 -19.75 7.54 -5.66
CA VAL A 508 -20.52 6.44 -5.04
C VAL A 508 -21.82 6.89 -4.39
N GLY A 509 -22.28 8.11 -4.72
CA GLY A 509 -23.57 8.63 -4.29
C GLY A 509 -23.56 9.44 -3.00
N PHE A 510 -22.43 9.57 -2.30
CA PHE A 510 -22.33 10.23 -0.98
C PHE A 510 -21.75 11.66 -1.04
N GLY A 511 -21.99 12.36 -2.14
CA GLY A 511 -21.47 13.71 -2.41
C GLY A 511 -22.56 14.78 -2.49
N GLY A 512 -23.79 14.44 -2.14
CA GLY A 512 -24.96 15.30 -2.30
C GLY A 512 -25.07 16.39 -1.24
N GLY A 513 -26.18 17.12 -1.30
CA GLY A 513 -26.42 18.31 -0.50
C GLY A 513 -26.59 18.03 0.99
N THR A 514 -26.83 16.80 1.42
CA THR A 514 -27.03 16.43 2.83
C THR A 514 -26.05 15.34 3.30
N ASP A 515 -25.74 14.39 2.42
CA ASP A 515 -24.89 13.22 2.57
C ASP A 515 -23.40 13.44 2.25
N GLY A 516 -23.08 14.56 1.58
CA GLY A 516 -21.71 15.03 1.41
C GLY A 516 -21.08 15.53 2.71
N ILE A 517 -19.75 15.45 2.82
CA ILE A 517 -19.02 16.00 3.97
C ILE A 517 -19.20 17.52 3.99
N LYS A 518 -19.48 18.09 5.16
CA LYS A 518 -19.60 19.54 5.37
C LYS A 518 -18.76 19.96 6.56
N VAL A 519 -18.23 21.17 6.49
CA VAL A 519 -17.48 21.79 7.59
C VAL A 519 -18.11 23.15 7.87
N SER A 520 -19.08 23.13 8.78
CA SER A 520 -19.89 24.28 9.15
C SER A 520 -19.46 24.84 10.51
N ASN A 521 -20.12 25.90 10.97
CA ASN A 521 -20.01 26.35 12.37
C ASN A 521 -20.61 25.30 13.31
N ILE A 522 -21.83 24.85 13.02
CA ILE A 522 -22.48 23.76 13.74
C ILE A 522 -22.35 22.50 12.90
N ASN A 523 -21.84 21.42 13.50
CA ASN A 523 -21.71 20.13 12.85
C ASN A 523 -22.39 19.08 13.72
N TYR A 524 -23.40 18.39 13.17
CA TYR A 524 -24.19 17.42 13.90
C TYR A 524 -23.52 16.04 13.90
N PHE A 525 -23.61 15.35 15.02
CA PHE A 525 -23.26 13.94 15.14
C PHE A 525 -24.53 13.12 15.18
N HIS A 526 -24.53 12.06 14.38
CA HIS A 526 -25.69 11.22 14.17
C HIS A 526 -25.52 9.88 14.88
N HIS A 527 -26.63 9.33 15.37
CA HIS A 527 -26.67 7.98 15.88
C HIS A 527 -26.34 7.01 14.73
N PRO A 528 -25.40 6.06 14.92
CA PRO A 528 -24.90 5.21 13.84
C PRO A 528 -25.98 4.34 13.16
N TYR A 529 -27.09 4.04 13.85
CA TYR A 529 -28.12 3.16 13.31
C TYR A 529 -29.40 3.88 12.90
N THR A 530 -29.86 4.86 13.69
CA THR A 530 -31.13 5.55 13.42
C THR A 530 -30.95 6.81 12.56
N ASN A 531 -29.69 7.27 12.40
CA ASN A 531 -29.31 8.54 11.79
C ASN A 531 -29.84 9.78 12.53
N GLU A 532 -30.45 9.63 13.71
CA GLU A 532 -30.95 10.75 14.51
C GLU A 532 -29.80 11.62 15.03
N ILE A 533 -30.02 12.94 15.15
CA ILE A 533 -29.02 13.85 15.72
C ILE A 533 -28.93 13.58 17.23
N VAL A 534 -27.75 13.15 17.70
CA VAL A 534 -27.50 12.85 19.13
C VAL A 534 -26.74 13.95 19.84
N SER A 535 -25.95 14.72 19.09
CA SER A 535 -25.19 15.86 19.61
C SER A 535 -24.72 16.75 18.45
N TYR A 536 -24.10 17.88 18.77
CA TYR A 536 -23.44 18.72 17.80
C TYR A 536 -22.14 19.29 18.37
N ASN A 537 -21.27 19.74 17.47
CA ASN A 537 -20.10 20.53 17.80
C ASN A 537 -20.27 21.96 17.29
N ASP A 538 -19.99 22.94 18.16
CA ASP A 538 -19.91 24.36 17.76
C ASP A 538 -18.45 24.76 17.54
N LEU A 539 -18.10 24.92 16.28
CA LEU A 539 -16.79 25.30 15.78
C LEU A 539 -16.75 26.78 15.36
N THR A 540 -17.70 27.59 15.80
CA THR A 540 -17.78 29.01 15.44
C THR A 540 -16.51 29.74 15.84
N GLY A 541 -15.88 30.41 14.86
CA GLY A 541 -14.66 31.19 15.06
C GLY A 541 -13.38 30.37 15.28
N ASN A 542 -13.44 29.03 15.29
CA ASN A 542 -12.28 28.16 15.50
C ASN A 542 -11.88 27.45 14.20
N LEU A 543 -10.91 28.03 13.48
CA LEU A 543 -10.40 27.46 12.22
C LEU A 543 -9.71 26.10 12.42
N GLU A 544 -8.84 26.00 13.43
CA GLU A 544 -8.09 24.77 13.69
C GLU A 544 -9.03 23.59 14.00
N ALA A 545 -10.05 23.82 14.82
CA ALA A 545 -11.03 22.78 15.14
C ALA A 545 -11.85 22.36 13.91
N LYS A 546 -12.13 23.27 12.96
CA LYS A 546 -12.74 22.93 11.67
C LYS A 546 -11.82 22.08 10.81
N GLN A 547 -10.53 22.39 10.78
CA GLN A 547 -9.54 21.62 10.03
C GLN A 547 -9.37 20.22 10.62
N LEU A 548 -9.30 20.10 11.95
CA LEU A 548 -9.24 18.80 12.64
C LEU A 548 -10.49 17.97 12.40
N PHE A 549 -11.68 18.58 12.53
CA PHE A 549 -12.95 17.91 12.25
C PHE A 549 -12.98 17.38 10.81
N PHE A 550 -12.59 18.18 9.82
CA PHE A 550 -12.59 17.73 8.44
C PHE A 550 -11.56 16.63 8.20
N GLU A 551 -10.38 16.71 8.83
CA GLU A 551 -9.37 15.67 8.71
C GLU A 551 -9.83 14.33 9.27
N ASP A 552 -10.58 14.33 10.38
CA ASP A 552 -11.20 13.11 10.90
C ASP A 552 -12.19 12.50 9.88
N GLN A 553 -13.00 13.35 9.23
CA GLN A 553 -13.90 12.91 8.15
C GLN A 553 -13.14 12.37 6.94
N LEU A 554 -12.03 13.00 6.55
CA LEU A 554 -11.15 12.54 5.47
C LEU A 554 -10.54 11.18 5.80
N ILE A 555 -10.15 10.94 7.04
CA ILE A 555 -9.54 9.67 7.46
C ILE A 555 -10.55 8.54 7.51
N ASP A 556 -11.79 8.83 7.91
CA ASP A 556 -12.88 7.86 7.81
C ASP A 556 -13.25 7.61 6.35
N GLU A 557 -13.12 8.61 5.47
CA GLU A 557 -13.30 8.41 4.03
C GLU A 557 -12.19 7.58 3.39
N ARG A 558 -10.94 7.78 3.81
CA ARG A 558 -9.82 6.89 3.44
C ARG A 558 -10.08 5.46 3.91
N ALA A 559 -10.69 5.27 5.09
CA ALA A 559 -11.08 3.92 5.54
C ALA A 559 -12.10 3.29 4.60
N ARG A 560 -13.12 4.02 4.14
CA ARG A 560 -14.12 3.48 3.19
C ARG A 560 -13.55 3.22 1.81
N GLU A 561 -12.72 4.13 1.32
CA GLU A 561 -12.20 4.10 -0.04
C GLU A 561 -11.05 3.08 -0.17
N LEU A 562 -10.10 3.08 0.77
CA LEU A 562 -8.80 2.40 0.67
C LEU A 562 -8.66 1.22 1.64
N ALA A 563 -9.76 0.74 2.24
CA ALA A 563 -9.69 -0.37 3.20
C ALA A 563 -8.91 -1.56 2.64
N PHE A 564 -8.04 -2.12 3.49
CA PHE A 564 -7.30 -3.34 3.20
C PHE A 564 -6.26 -3.19 2.09
N GLU A 565 -5.79 -1.99 1.73
CA GLU A 565 -4.83 -1.77 0.63
C GLU A 565 -3.36 -1.60 1.10
N GLY A 566 -3.08 -1.69 2.40
CA GLY A 566 -1.71 -1.75 2.93
C GLY A 566 -1.15 -0.42 3.46
N GLU A 567 -1.96 0.63 3.55
CA GLU A 567 -1.49 1.99 3.90
C GLU A 567 -2.08 2.51 5.22
N ARG A 568 -3.12 1.86 5.77
CA ARG A 568 -3.92 2.41 6.88
C ARG A 568 -3.09 2.76 8.12
N PHE A 569 -2.18 1.89 8.55
CA PHE A 569 -1.38 2.14 9.75
C PHE A 569 -0.45 3.33 9.55
N TYR A 570 0.17 3.46 8.38
CA TYR A 570 1.12 4.53 8.09
C TYR A 570 0.42 5.89 7.95
N ASP A 571 -0.82 5.91 7.44
CA ASP A 571 -1.66 7.11 7.49
C ASP A 571 -1.93 7.56 8.93
N LEU A 572 -2.36 6.63 9.80
CA LEU A 572 -2.59 6.96 11.21
C LEU A 572 -1.32 7.49 11.88
N MET A 573 -0.16 6.88 11.60
CA MET A 573 1.13 7.32 12.14
C MET A 573 1.47 8.74 11.68
N ARG A 574 1.38 9.00 10.37
CA ARG A 574 1.73 10.29 9.77
C ARG A 574 0.87 11.42 10.33
N ILE A 575 -0.42 11.16 10.51
CA ILE A 575 -1.35 12.16 11.04
C ILE A 575 -1.14 12.38 12.53
N ALA A 576 -0.97 11.32 13.32
CA ALA A 576 -0.63 11.44 14.74
C ALA A 576 0.64 12.28 14.94
N LYS A 577 1.67 12.06 14.10
CA LYS A 577 2.90 12.87 14.11
C LYS A 577 2.64 14.33 13.74
N ARG A 578 1.90 14.61 12.66
CA ARG A 578 1.59 15.99 12.26
C ARG A 578 0.79 16.74 13.33
N ARG A 579 -0.19 16.07 13.94
CA ARG A 579 -0.97 16.62 15.06
C ARG A 579 -0.16 16.77 16.34
N ASN A 580 1.02 16.15 16.40
CA ASN A 580 1.77 15.95 17.64
C ASN A 580 0.89 15.32 18.74
N ASP A 581 0.04 14.37 18.33
CA ASP A 581 -0.95 13.71 19.18
C ASP A 581 -0.93 12.18 18.97
N PRO A 582 -0.11 11.45 19.75
CA PRO A 582 -0.08 9.98 19.73
C PRO A 582 -1.44 9.33 20.06
N SER A 583 -2.31 10.03 20.78
CA SER A 583 -3.61 9.49 21.20
C SER A 583 -4.55 9.26 20.02
N PHE A 584 -4.36 9.98 18.91
CA PHE A 584 -5.08 9.78 17.66
C PHE A 584 -4.90 8.37 17.10
N LEU A 585 -3.66 7.89 16.99
CA LEU A 585 -3.37 6.53 16.55
C LEU A 585 -3.76 5.52 17.62
N ALA A 586 -3.37 5.78 18.87
CA ALA A 586 -3.57 4.84 19.98
C ALA A 586 -5.06 4.52 20.19
N SER A 587 -5.94 5.52 20.14
CA SER A 587 -7.39 5.33 20.32
C SER A 587 -8.01 4.48 19.20
N ARG A 588 -7.65 4.74 17.94
CA ARG A 588 -8.17 3.99 16.78
C ARG A 588 -7.66 2.55 16.77
N VAL A 589 -6.37 2.34 16.94
CA VAL A 589 -5.77 0.99 16.90
C VAL A 589 -6.22 0.15 18.10
N SER A 590 -6.27 0.72 19.31
CA SER A 590 -6.70 -0.03 20.50
C SER A 590 -8.18 -0.45 20.47
N ALA A 591 -9.03 0.25 19.70
CA ALA A 591 -10.46 -0.05 19.61
C ALA A 591 -10.78 -1.45 19.07
N LYS A 592 -9.89 -2.04 18.25
CA LYS A 592 -10.09 -3.40 17.70
C LYS A 592 -9.92 -4.52 18.73
N TYR A 593 -9.25 -4.25 19.85
CA TYR A 593 -8.97 -5.28 20.85
C TYR A 593 -10.18 -5.52 21.75
N PRO A 594 -10.27 -6.70 22.41
CA PRO A 594 -11.29 -6.95 23.44
C PRO A 594 -11.19 -5.94 24.60
N PRO A 595 -12.29 -5.60 25.29
CA PRO A 595 -12.32 -4.58 26.34
C PRO A 595 -11.18 -4.65 27.37
N GLY A 596 -10.79 -5.86 27.80
CA GLY A 596 -9.71 -6.07 28.78
C GLY A 596 -8.29 -5.78 28.28
N GLN A 597 -8.09 -5.61 26.97
CA GLN A 597 -6.76 -5.32 26.37
C GLN A 597 -6.65 -3.89 25.81
N ARG A 598 -7.80 -3.21 25.60
CA ARG A 598 -7.82 -1.88 24.95
C ARG A 598 -6.98 -0.86 25.67
N GLU A 599 -7.15 -0.73 26.99
CA GLU A 599 -6.42 0.27 27.79
C GLU A 599 -4.91 -0.01 27.80
N THR A 600 -4.51 -1.29 27.90
CA THR A 600 -3.09 -1.67 27.84
C THR A 600 -2.48 -1.31 26.49
N MET A 601 -3.17 -1.64 25.38
CA MET A 601 -2.69 -1.31 24.04
C MET A 601 -2.69 0.20 23.78
N TYR A 602 -3.72 0.92 24.24
CA TYR A 602 -3.79 2.37 24.16
C TYR A 602 -2.57 3.01 24.82
N ASN A 603 -2.30 2.66 26.09
CA ASN A 603 -1.16 3.19 26.83
C ASN A 603 0.18 2.81 26.19
N TYR A 604 0.29 1.60 25.64
CA TYR A 604 1.49 1.16 24.91
C TYR A 604 1.75 2.00 23.66
N LEU A 605 0.71 2.30 22.88
CA LEU A 605 0.80 3.06 21.64
C LEU A 605 0.90 4.59 21.84
N LEU A 606 0.76 5.09 23.06
CA LEU A 606 1.06 6.50 23.36
C LEU A 606 2.55 6.84 23.17
N ASN A 607 3.44 5.84 23.18
CA ASN A 607 4.85 6.03 22.87
C ASN A 607 5.10 5.78 21.36
N PRO A 608 5.49 6.81 20.58
CA PRO A 608 5.75 6.65 19.15
C PRO A 608 6.84 5.64 18.78
N GLU A 609 7.79 5.37 19.68
CA GLU A 609 8.84 4.36 19.47
C GLU A 609 8.27 2.94 19.32
N ASN A 610 7.06 2.71 19.82
CA ASN A 610 6.38 1.42 19.74
C ASN A 610 5.61 1.22 18.43
N TRP A 611 5.58 2.23 17.55
CA TRP A 611 4.94 2.12 16.24
C TRP A 611 5.84 1.43 15.21
N TYR A 612 7.15 1.39 15.49
CA TYR A 612 8.17 0.83 14.63
C TYR A 612 8.57 -0.59 15.04
N ILE A 613 9.04 -1.37 14.08
CA ILE A 613 9.60 -2.69 14.31
C ILE A 613 11.11 -2.56 14.54
N LYS A 614 11.56 -2.94 15.72
CA LYS A 614 12.93 -2.73 16.22
C LYS A 614 13.88 -3.85 15.83
N ILE A 615 14.11 -4.04 14.52
CA ILE A 615 15.03 -5.07 14.00
C ILE A 615 16.49 -4.57 13.91
N PHE A 616 16.69 -3.26 13.87
CA PHE A 616 18.03 -2.64 13.72
C PHE A 616 18.52 -1.90 14.96
N ASP A 617 17.82 -2.06 16.09
CA ASP A 617 18.10 -1.38 17.35
C ASP A 617 19.15 -2.10 18.20
#